data_AF-A0A931W9T5-F1
#
_entry.id   AF-A0A931W9T5-F1
#
_cell.length_a   1.000
_cell.length_b   1.000
_cell.length_c   1.000
_cell.angle_alpha   90.00
_cell.angle_beta   90.00
_cell.angle_gamma   90.00
#
_symmetry.space_group_name_H-M   'P 1'
#
loop_
_entity.id
_entity.type
_entity.pdbx_description
1 polymer ?
#
loop_
_entity_poly.entity_id
_entity_poly.type
_entity_poly.pdbx_seq_one_letter_code
_entity_poly.pdbx_strand_id
1 'polypeptide(L)'
;MDGEESKEVSKPQESNRPLVPYPFVRGKYGLNLHEKESHFRKGRIETGSGRKVMADMVQRSNTAWIRIYDEDEPAFTMQANVHGKTASADIYTRKQTGERHPDFFARNFLVFALNHFKNEGYPVVRFEAKWILTEGNEWGSDNYQEFQKLLQEGLGPEEAARLTWTGKVLSELGFSEVESIKRSDDEVIAFFKRPGTEPLV
;
A
#
# COMPACT_ATOMS: atom_id res chain seq x y z
N MET A 1 -33.85 44.43 -26.72
CA MET A 1 -32.69 43.55 -26.96
C MET A 1 -32.03 43.41 -25.62
N ASP A 2 -32.50 42.39 -24.91
CA ASP A 2 -32.32 42.17 -23.49
C ASP A 2 -30.94 41.56 -23.22
N GLY A 3 -30.34 42.00 -22.13
CA GLY A 3 -29.00 41.61 -21.69
C GLY A 3 -28.94 40.14 -21.28
N GLU A 4 -27.85 39.49 -21.66
CA GLU A 4 -27.49 38.15 -21.21
C GLU A 4 -27.15 38.17 -19.71
N GLU A 5 -28.08 37.66 -18.89
CA GLU A 5 -27.80 37.24 -17.52
C GLU A 5 -26.85 36.04 -17.54
N SER A 6 -25.59 36.30 -17.19
CA SER A 6 -24.59 35.27 -16.96
C SER A 6 -24.92 34.52 -15.66
N LYS A 7 -25.40 33.28 -15.77
CA LYS A 7 -25.56 32.39 -14.60
C LYS A 7 -24.18 32.03 -14.04
N GLU A 8 -23.86 32.64 -12.91
CA GLU A 8 -22.69 32.32 -12.11
C GLU A 8 -22.85 30.88 -11.57
N VAL A 9 -22.05 29.96 -12.12
CA VAL A 9 -22.01 28.57 -11.65
C VAL A 9 -21.29 28.56 -10.29
N SER A 10 -22.07 28.39 -9.23
CA SER A 10 -21.56 28.21 -7.87
C SER A 10 -20.64 26.99 -7.82
N LYS A 11 -19.34 27.24 -7.58
CA LYS A 11 -18.36 26.19 -7.29
C LYS A 11 -18.79 25.41 -6.04
N PRO A 12 -18.63 24.07 -6.00
CA PRO A 12 -18.88 23.31 -4.79
C PRO A 12 -17.95 23.81 -3.68
N GLN A 13 -18.52 24.09 -2.51
CA GLN A 13 -17.78 24.49 -1.31
C GLN A 13 -16.69 23.46 -1.01
N GLU A 14 -15.43 23.90 -1.03
CA GLU A 14 -14.30 23.17 -0.49
C GLU A 14 -14.64 22.77 0.96
N SER A 15 -14.80 21.47 1.18
CA SER A 15 -15.02 20.93 2.50
C SER A 15 -13.87 21.37 3.41
N ASN A 16 -14.21 22.00 4.53
CA ASN A 16 -13.34 22.50 5.60
C ASN A 16 -12.59 21.36 6.36
N ARG A 17 -12.15 20.32 5.64
CA ARG A 17 -11.38 19.21 6.21
C ARG A 17 -9.94 19.68 6.42
N PRO A 18 -9.37 19.55 7.63
CA PRO A 18 -7.97 19.89 7.85
C PRO A 18 -7.09 19.10 6.90
N LEU A 19 -6.22 19.80 6.17
CA LEU A 19 -5.19 19.21 5.31
C LEU A 19 -4.30 18.31 6.18
N VAL A 20 -4.47 16.99 6.07
CA VAL A 20 -3.63 16.02 6.76
C VAL A 20 -2.23 16.05 6.13
N PRO A 21 -1.19 16.48 6.84
CA PRO A 21 0.16 16.52 6.30
C PRO A 21 0.66 15.10 6.08
N TYR A 22 1.14 14.86 4.85
CA TYR A 22 2.00 13.73 4.53
C TYR A 22 3.45 14.24 4.50
N PRO A 23 4.40 13.58 5.18
CA PRO A 23 4.34 12.21 5.74
C PRO A 23 3.80 12.11 7.18
N PHE A 24 3.66 10.87 7.65
CA PHE A 24 3.24 10.46 9.01
C PHE A 24 3.87 11.30 10.13
N VAL A 25 3.05 11.79 11.06
CA VAL A 25 3.51 12.44 12.29
C VAL A 25 2.97 11.66 13.49
N ARG A 26 3.88 10.99 14.21
CA ARG A 26 3.55 10.14 15.38
C ARG A 26 2.71 10.90 16.40
N GLY A 27 1.60 10.30 16.84
CA GLY A 27 0.71 10.88 17.85
C GLY A 27 -0.19 12.01 17.32
N LYS A 28 -0.11 12.35 16.03
CA LYS A 28 -1.04 13.28 15.37
C LYS A 28 -1.87 12.61 14.27
N TYR A 29 -1.23 11.76 13.47
CA TYR A 29 -1.86 11.04 12.35
C TYR A 29 -1.33 9.61 12.28
N GLY A 30 -2.17 8.68 11.82
CA GLY A 30 -1.77 7.30 11.59
C GLY A 30 -2.16 6.33 12.70
N LEU A 31 -2.14 5.05 12.34
CA LEU A 31 -2.40 3.95 13.27
C LEU A 31 -1.19 3.70 14.15
N ASN A 32 -1.40 3.56 15.46
CA ASN A 32 -0.36 3.07 16.35
C ASN A 32 -0.25 1.53 16.20
N LEU A 33 0.43 1.09 15.14
CA LEU A 33 0.64 -0.33 14.84
C LEU A 33 1.53 -1.06 15.87
N HIS A 34 2.09 -0.34 16.85
CA HIS A 34 2.90 -0.91 17.92
C HIS A 34 2.12 -1.11 19.23
N GLU A 35 0.85 -0.66 19.31
CA GLU A 35 -0.03 -1.00 20.43
C GLU A 35 -0.49 -2.46 20.35
N LYS A 36 -0.78 -3.03 21.53
CA LYS A 36 -0.90 -4.48 21.80
C LYS A 36 -1.60 -5.25 20.67
N GLU A 37 -0.97 -6.33 20.20
CA GLU A 37 -1.49 -7.30 19.20
C GLU A 37 -2.94 -7.75 19.45
N SER A 38 -3.40 -7.71 20.71
CA SER A 38 -4.80 -7.97 21.08
C SER A 38 -5.82 -7.10 20.34
N HIS A 39 -5.45 -5.89 19.90
CA HIS A 39 -6.34 -5.01 19.14
C HIS A 39 -6.52 -5.43 17.67
N PHE A 40 -5.66 -6.30 17.15
CA PHE A 40 -5.66 -6.68 15.73
C PHE A 40 -6.24 -8.08 15.47
N ARG A 41 -6.56 -8.86 16.51
CA ARG A 41 -7.14 -10.20 16.38
C ARG A 41 -8.66 -10.19 16.10
N LYS A 42 -9.17 -9.17 15.37
CA LYS A 42 -10.59 -8.75 15.18
C LYS A 42 -11.03 -7.62 16.13
N GLY A 43 -10.34 -6.49 16.04
CA GLY A 43 -10.66 -5.31 16.85
C GLY A 43 -11.08 -4.14 15.99
N ARG A 44 -12.02 -3.35 16.52
CA ARG A 44 -12.27 -1.99 16.05
C ARG A 44 -11.27 -1.06 16.72
N ILE A 45 -10.61 -0.22 15.93
CA ILE A 45 -9.61 0.74 16.38
C ILE A 45 -10.12 2.13 16.00
N GLU A 46 -10.14 3.03 16.97
CA GLU A 46 -10.32 4.46 16.69
C GLU A 46 -8.96 5.08 16.40
N THR A 47 -8.84 5.75 15.26
CA THR A 47 -7.55 6.29 14.77
C THR A 47 -7.27 7.69 15.31
N GLY A 48 -6.06 8.19 15.07
CA GLY A 48 -5.69 9.56 15.44
C GLY A 48 -6.56 10.64 14.79
N SER A 49 -7.15 10.37 13.62
CA SER A 49 -8.10 11.29 12.97
C SER A 49 -9.55 11.13 13.40
N GLY A 50 -9.85 10.20 14.33
CA GLY A 50 -11.21 9.86 14.76
C GLY A 50 -11.97 8.92 13.80
N ARG A 51 -11.30 8.41 12.76
CA ARG A 51 -11.85 7.35 11.90
C ARG A 51 -11.96 6.05 12.69
N LYS A 52 -12.89 5.19 12.29
CA LYS A 52 -12.98 3.83 12.81
C LYS A 52 -12.43 2.87 11.77
N VAL A 53 -11.49 2.05 12.18
CA VAL A 53 -10.90 1.03 11.32
C VAL A 53 -11.07 -0.33 11.95
N MET A 54 -11.17 -1.33 11.10
CA MET A 54 -11.25 -2.72 11.51
C MET A 54 -9.91 -3.39 11.19
N ALA A 55 -9.42 -4.17 12.15
CA ALA A 55 -8.19 -4.91 12.01
C ALA A 55 -8.41 -6.40 12.27
N ASP A 56 -8.00 -7.21 11.31
CA ASP A 56 -8.13 -8.65 11.34
C ASP A 56 -6.77 -9.31 11.08
N MET A 57 -6.46 -10.35 11.85
CA MET A 57 -5.27 -11.17 11.67
C MET A 57 -5.63 -12.64 11.71
N VAL A 58 -5.03 -13.44 10.82
CA VAL A 58 -5.18 -14.89 10.80
C VAL A 58 -3.82 -15.53 10.63
N GLN A 59 -3.61 -16.63 11.36
CA GLN A 59 -2.40 -17.43 11.33
C GLN A 59 -2.76 -18.91 11.12
N ARG A 60 -2.00 -19.56 10.26
CA ARG A 60 -2.03 -21.01 9.97
C ARG A 60 -0.60 -21.51 9.79
N SER A 61 -0.42 -22.83 9.76
CA SER A 61 0.92 -23.47 9.75
C SER A 61 1.88 -22.94 8.66
N ASN A 62 1.36 -22.55 7.49
CA ASN A 62 2.19 -22.04 6.38
C ASN A 62 1.64 -20.76 5.74
N THR A 63 0.63 -20.14 6.35
CA THR A 63 0.05 -18.89 5.87
C THR A 63 -0.33 -17.97 7.02
N ALA A 64 -0.14 -16.68 6.83
CA ALA A 64 -0.74 -15.66 7.68
C ALA A 64 -1.17 -14.45 6.86
N TRP A 65 -2.12 -13.69 7.37
CA TRP A 65 -2.49 -12.42 6.79
C TRP A 65 -2.89 -11.43 7.86
N ILE A 66 -2.72 -10.15 7.53
CA ILE A 66 -3.08 -8.98 8.32
C ILE A 66 -3.87 -8.07 7.39
N ARG A 67 -5.06 -7.65 7.81
CA ARG A 67 -5.90 -6.70 7.07
C ARG A 67 -6.32 -5.56 7.98
N ILE A 68 -6.20 -4.34 7.48
CA ILE A 68 -6.72 -3.13 8.11
C ILE A 68 -7.54 -2.38 7.07
N TYR A 69 -8.79 -2.03 7.40
CA TYR A 69 -9.67 -1.28 6.49
C TYR A 69 -10.49 -0.25 7.25
N ASP A 70 -10.85 0.86 6.60
CA ASP A 70 -11.76 1.86 7.16
C ASP A 70 -13.18 1.27 7.20
N GLU A 71 -13.86 1.38 8.34
CA GLU A 71 -15.20 0.82 8.56
C GLU A 71 -16.27 1.55 7.71
N ASP A 72 -16.13 2.87 7.57
CA ASP A 72 -17.07 3.74 6.87
C ASP A 72 -16.72 3.83 5.37
N GLU A 73 -15.45 3.64 5.01
CA GLU A 73 -14.95 3.63 3.63
C GLU A 73 -14.07 2.39 3.33
N PRO A 74 -14.63 1.16 3.24
CA PRO A 74 -13.88 -0.10 3.11
C PRO A 74 -12.97 -0.20 1.87
N ALA A 75 -13.21 0.69 0.92
CA ALA A 75 -12.37 0.98 -0.22
C ALA A 75 -10.92 1.27 0.20
N PHE A 76 -10.72 2.02 1.28
CA PHE A 76 -9.41 2.16 1.90
C PHE A 76 -9.07 0.89 2.68
N THR A 77 -8.02 0.18 2.23
CA THR A 77 -7.55 -1.04 2.88
C THR A 77 -6.04 -1.21 2.73
N MET A 78 -5.42 -1.83 3.73
CA MET A 78 -4.05 -2.30 3.71
C MET A 78 -4.05 -3.76 4.13
N GLN A 79 -3.65 -4.65 3.23
CA GLN A 79 -3.55 -6.07 3.48
C GLN A 79 -2.14 -6.55 3.19
N ALA A 80 -1.62 -7.41 4.06
CA ALA A 80 -0.38 -8.13 3.84
C ALA A 80 -0.62 -9.61 4.08
N ASN A 81 -0.01 -10.44 3.24
CA ASN A 81 -0.13 -11.89 3.29
C ASN A 81 1.27 -12.50 3.31
N VAL A 82 1.40 -13.69 3.89
CA VAL A 82 2.56 -14.55 3.74
C VAL A 82 2.08 -15.97 3.43
N HIS A 83 2.73 -16.59 2.44
CA HIS A 83 2.56 -18.00 2.10
C HIS A 83 3.93 -18.64 1.92
N GLY A 84 4.25 -19.64 2.74
CA GLY A 84 5.62 -20.18 2.79
C GLY A 84 6.62 -19.10 3.17
N LYS A 85 7.55 -18.81 2.25
CA LYS A 85 8.61 -17.81 2.44
C LYS A 85 8.38 -16.51 1.65
N THR A 86 7.23 -16.38 1.00
CA THR A 86 6.89 -15.22 0.15
C THR A 86 5.81 -14.39 0.82
N ALA A 87 6.07 -13.10 1.02
CA ALA A 87 5.08 -12.12 1.44
C ALA A 87 4.53 -11.34 0.23
N SER A 88 3.32 -10.81 0.35
CA SER A 88 2.72 -9.88 -0.61
C SER A 88 1.87 -8.85 0.11
N ALA A 89 1.51 -7.75 -0.55
CA ALA A 89 0.60 -6.76 0.01
C ALA A 89 -0.28 -6.08 -1.04
N ASP A 90 -1.53 -5.86 -0.66
CA ASP A 90 -2.53 -5.09 -1.41
C ASP A 90 -2.83 -3.81 -0.62
N ILE A 91 -2.51 -2.66 -1.18
CA ILE A 91 -2.53 -1.38 -0.45
C ILE A 91 -3.28 -0.31 -1.23
N TYR A 92 -4.42 0.10 -0.69
CA TYR A 92 -5.31 1.11 -1.22
C TYR A 92 -5.47 2.23 -0.18
N THR A 93 -4.62 3.26 -0.29
CA THR A 93 -4.61 4.41 0.65
C THR A 93 -5.03 5.72 0.02
N ARG A 94 -5.31 5.72 -1.30
CA ARG A 94 -5.61 6.92 -2.07
C ARG A 94 -6.56 6.63 -3.23
N LYS A 95 -7.67 7.37 -3.29
CA LYS A 95 -8.62 7.35 -4.42
C LYS A 95 -8.02 8.00 -5.67
N GLN A 96 -8.62 7.75 -6.84
CA GLN A 96 -8.24 8.43 -8.09
C GLN A 96 -8.33 9.96 -8.00
N THR A 97 -9.25 10.51 -7.19
CA THR A 97 -9.38 11.95 -6.93
C THR A 97 -8.15 12.56 -6.24
N GLY A 98 -7.21 11.72 -5.80
CA GLY A 98 -6.05 12.13 -5.01
C GLY A 98 -6.31 12.15 -3.51
N GLU A 99 -7.56 12.01 -3.07
CA GLU A 99 -7.94 11.92 -1.66
C GLU A 99 -7.23 10.74 -1.00
N ARG A 100 -6.56 11.00 0.12
CA ARG A 100 -5.82 10.01 0.90
C ARG A 100 -6.57 9.70 2.19
N HIS A 101 -6.51 8.45 2.62
CA HIS A 101 -6.97 8.10 3.95
C HIS A 101 -6.05 8.73 5.01
N PRO A 102 -6.58 9.47 5.99
CA PRO A 102 -5.79 10.30 6.91
C PRO A 102 -4.81 9.50 7.79
N ASP A 103 -5.09 8.21 8.02
CA ASP A 103 -4.28 7.36 8.91
C ASP A 103 -3.59 6.17 8.22
N PHE A 104 -3.75 5.99 6.90
CA PHE A 104 -3.18 4.83 6.23
C PHE A 104 -1.84 5.19 5.60
N PHE A 105 -0.77 4.69 6.24
CA PHE A 105 0.60 4.90 5.84
C PHE A 105 1.21 3.57 5.40
N ALA A 106 1.18 3.31 4.09
CA ALA A 106 1.59 2.07 3.45
C ALA A 106 2.96 1.55 3.91
N ARG A 107 3.97 2.43 3.98
CA ARG A 107 5.32 2.08 4.45
C ARG A 107 5.33 1.56 5.89
N ASN A 108 4.63 2.25 6.79
CA ASN A 108 4.57 1.85 8.20
C ASN A 108 3.83 0.51 8.36
N PHE A 109 2.77 0.30 7.57
CA PHE A 109 2.06 -0.97 7.52
C PHE A 109 2.95 -2.12 7.05
N LEU A 110 3.75 -1.93 5.98
CA LEU A 110 4.67 -2.96 5.50
C LEU A 110 5.75 -3.32 6.54
N VAL A 111 6.34 -2.33 7.21
CA VAL A 111 7.28 -2.56 8.32
C VAL A 111 6.63 -3.40 9.41
N PHE A 112 5.42 -3.01 9.82
CA PHE A 112 4.67 -3.71 10.84
C PHE A 112 4.37 -5.16 10.43
N ALA A 113 3.81 -5.37 9.24
CA ALA A 113 3.41 -6.69 8.77
C ALA A 113 4.58 -7.65 8.65
N LEU A 114 5.71 -7.19 8.10
CA LEU A 114 6.91 -8.02 7.96
C LEU A 114 7.55 -8.37 9.31
N ASN A 115 7.55 -7.43 10.26
CA ASN A 115 7.99 -7.71 11.63
C ASN A 115 7.05 -8.70 12.33
N HIS A 116 5.74 -8.56 12.15
CA HIS A 116 4.75 -9.50 12.67
C HIS A 116 5.00 -10.92 12.14
N PHE A 117 5.10 -11.08 10.81
CA PHE A 117 5.39 -12.38 10.20
C PHE A 117 6.70 -12.98 10.73
N LYS A 118 7.76 -12.17 10.87
CA LYS A 118 9.03 -12.61 11.44
C LYS A 118 8.88 -13.09 12.89
N ASN A 119 8.18 -12.33 13.73
CA ASN A 119 7.98 -12.66 15.15
C ASN A 119 7.15 -13.93 15.34
N GLU A 120 6.24 -14.20 14.40
CA GLU A 120 5.41 -15.41 14.36
C GLU A 120 6.12 -16.61 13.71
N GLY A 121 7.42 -16.47 13.39
CA GLY A 121 8.23 -17.56 12.87
C GLY A 121 8.11 -17.81 11.37
N TYR A 122 7.47 -16.92 10.60
CA TYR A 122 7.46 -17.02 9.14
C TYR A 122 8.78 -16.51 8.55
N PRO A 123 9.57 -17.35 7.86
CA PRO A 123 10.86 -16.96 7.31
C PRO A 123 10.67 -16.23 5.97
N VAL A 124 10.25 -14.97 6.02
CA VAL A 124 10.02 -14.15 4.82
C VAL A 124 11.36 -13.78 4.16
N VAL A 125 11.65 -14.46 3.05
CA VAL A 125 12.88 -14.24 2.24
C VAL A 125 12.57 -13.60 0.88
N ARG A 126 11.32 -13.68 0.43
CA ARG A 126 10.83 -13.13 -0.83
C ARG A 126 9.61 -12.24 -0.61
N PHE A 127 9.45 -11.23 -1.45
CA PHE A 127 8.29 -10.35 -1.50
C PHE A 127 7.78 -10.27 -2.93
N GLU A 128 6.50 -10.55 -3.14
CA GLU A 128 5.79 -10.39 -4.39
C GLU A 128 5.13 -9.01 -4.43
N ALA A 129 5.59 -8.16 -5.36
CA ALA A 129 5.00 -6.87 -5.64
C ALA A 129 4.15 -6.98 -6.92
N LYS A 130 2.85 -6.76 -6.77
CA LYS A 130 1.89 -6.78 -7.87
C LYS A 130 1.46 -5.35 -8.22
N TRP A 131 1.62 -4.96 -9.49
CA TRP A 131 1.19 -3.68 -10.02
C TRP A 131 0.23 -3.91 -11.17
N ILE A 132 -1.02 -3.50 -11.00
CA ILE A 132 -2.08 -3.70 -11.99
C ILE A 132 -2.34 -2.38 -12.69
N LEU A 133 -2.45 -2.39 -14.02
CA LEU A 133 -3.00 -1.30 -14.80
C LEU A 133 -4.48 -1.18 -14.45
N THR A 134 -4.83 -0.12 -13.73
CA THR A 134 -6.22 0.15 -13.39
C THR A 134 -6.85 0.99 -14.50
N GLU A 135 -7.56 0.33 -15.42
CA GLU A 135 -8.52 1.00 -16.30
C GLU A 135 -9.87 1.13 -15.55
N GLY A 136 -10.28 2.36 -15.23
CA GLY A 136 -11.51 2.60 -14.47
C GLY A 136 -11.28 3.05 -13.02
N ASN A 137 -11.39 4.35 -12.84
CA ASN A 137 -11.91 5.18 -11.74
C ASN A 137 -11.79 4.87 -10.23
N GLU A 138 -11.15 3.80 -9.73
CA GLU A 138 -11.15 3.60 -8.27
C GLU A 138 -9.81 3.91 -7.56
N TRP A 139 -8.67 3.45 -8.08
CA TRP A 139 -7.38 3.55 -7.37
C TRP A 139 -6.22 3.94 -8.29
N GLY A 140 -5.25 4.69 -7.76
CA GLY A 140 -4.04 5.04 -8.51
C GLY A 140 -3.02 3.90 -8.48
N SER A 141 -2.62 3.40 -9.66
CA SER A 141 -1.51 2.45 -9.81
C SER A 141 -0.20 3.19 -10.15
N ASP A 142 0.25 4.01 -9.21
CA ASP A 142 1.45 4.85 -9.37
C ASP A 142 2.69 4.00 -9.74
N ASN A 143 2.81 2.79 -9.17
CA ASN A 143 3.93 1.89 -9.45
C ASN A 143 3.92 1.32 -10.87
N TYR A 144 2.75 0.94 -11.41
CA TYR A 144 2.68 0.44 -12.78
C TYR A 144 3.10 1.54 -13.76
N GLN A 145 2.56 2.75 -13.58
CA GLN A 145 2.87 3.90 -14.42
C GLN A 145 4.33 4.32 -14.32
N GLU A 146 4.87 4.40 -13.09
CA GLU A 146 6.28 4.71 -12.85
C GLU A 146 7.20 3.65 -13.50
N PHE A 147 6.87 2.37 -13.35
CA PHE A 147 7.62 1.29 -13.99
C PHE A 147 7.65 1.40 -15.52
N GLN A 148 6.50 1.58 -16.16
CA GLN A 148 6.42 1.71 -17.62
C GLN A 148 7.18 2.94 -18.12
N LYS A 149 7.07 4.07 -17.40
CA LYS A 149 7.82 5.29 -17.70
C LYS A 149 9.33 5.04 -17.67
N LEU A 150 9.84 4.40 -16.61
CA LEU A 150 11.27 4.11 -16.47
C LEU A 150 11.80 3.18 -17.57
N LEU A 151 10.97 2.22 -18.04
CA LEU A 151 11.32 1.41 -19.21
C LEU A 151 11.42 2.24 -20.49
N GLN A 152 10.50 3.18 -20.70
CA GLN A 152 10.54 4.10 -21.86
C GLN A 152 11.75 5.03 -21.83
N GLU A 153 12.24 5.37 -20.63
CA GLU A 153 13.49 6.12 -20.42
C GLU A 153 14.76 5.28 -20.65
N GLY A 154 14.61 3.98 -20.96
CA GLY A 154 15.72 3.10 -21.36
C GLY A 154 16.32 2.27 -20.23
N LEU A 155 15.72 2.27 -19.03
CA LEU A 155 16.20 1.46 -17.92
C LEU A 155 15.87 -0.03 -18.13
N GLY A 156 16.73 -0.90 -17.60
CA GLY A 156 16.46 -2.33 -17.54
C GLY A 156 15.30 -2.64 -16.58
N PRO A 157 14.52 -3.73 -16.81
CA PRO A 157 13.36 -4.06 -15.98
C PRO A 157 13.65 -4.14 -14.48
N GLU A 158 14.77 -4.73 -14.07
CA GLU A 158 15.12 -4.83 -12.66
C GLU A 158 15.41 -3.46 -12.02
N GLU A 159 16.08 -2.59 -12.75
CA GLU A 159 16.40 -1.23 -12.27
C GLU A 159 15.13 -0.39 -12.20
N ALA A 160 14.28 -0.45 -13.22
CA ALA A 160 12.98 0.18 -13.22
C ALA A 160 12.12 -0.30 -12.03
N ALA A 161 12.11 -1.60 -11.75
CA ALA A 161 11.38 -2.17 -10.62
C ALA A 161 11.89 -1.63 -9.27
N ARG A 162 13.21 -1.57 -9.08
CA ARG A 162 13.84 -1.01 -7.86
C ARG A 162 13.53 0.46 -7.66
N LEU A 163 13.36 1.22 -8.75
CA LEU A 163 13.10 2.66 -8.69
C LEU A 163 11.62 3.02 -8.51
N THR A 164 10.68 2.06 -8.61
CA THR A 164 9.30 2.30 -8.18
C THR A 164 9.20 2.63 -6.69
N TRP A 165 8.11 3.28 -6.25
CA TRP A 165 7.85 3.45 -4.81
C TRP A 165 7.93 2.13 -4.03
N THR A 166 7.31 1.05 -4.53
CA THR A 166 7.36 -0.26 -3.89
C THR A 166 8.79 -0.81 -3.85
N GLY A 167 9.56 -0.69 -4.94
CA GLY A 167 10.95 -1.14 -4.99
C GLY A 167 11.85 -0.41 -4.00
N LYS A 168 11.69 0.90 -3.85
CA LYS A 168 12.42 1.72 -2.88
C LYS A 168 12.10 1.28 -1.44
N VAL A 169 10.81 1.13 -1.11
CA VAL A 169 10.39 0.68 0.22
C VAL A 169 10.89 -0.74 0.52
N LEU A 170 10.76 -1.68 -0.41
CA LEU A 170 11.22 -3.05 -0.22
C LEU A 170 12.74 -3.14 -0.06
N SER A 171 13.50 -2.33 -0.79
CA SER A 171 14.95 -2.23 -0.65
C SER A 171 15.36 -1.77 0.76
N GLU A 172 14.67 -0.76 1.32
CA GLU A 172 14.88 -0.30 2.71
C GLU A 172 14.57 -1.39 3.74
N LEU A 173 13.66 -2.32 3.42
CA LEU A 173 13.28 -3.46 4.28
C LEU A 173 14.18 -4.70 4.06
N GLY A 174 15.20 -4.56 3.21
CA GLY A 174 16.22 -5.56 2.93
C GLY A 174 15.90 -6.51 1.78
N PHE A 175 14.85 -6.25 0.98
CA PHE A 175 14.53 -6.98 -0.25
C PHE A 175 15.06 -6.20 -1.46
N SER A 176 16.38 -6.11 -1.58
CA SER A 176 17.05 -5.23 -2.57
C SER A 176 17.36 -5.91 -3.92
N GLU A 177 17.29 -7.23 -3.99
CA GLU A 177 17.52 -7.97 -5.25
C GLU A 177 16.19 -8.27 -5.95
N VAL A 178 16.15 -8.11 -7.27
CA VAL A 178 15.00 -8.51 -8.08
C VAL A 178 15.27 -9.93 -8.59
N GLU A 179 14.44 -10.88 -8.17
CA GLU A 179 14.55 -12.30 -8.55
C GLU A 179 13.98 -12.55 -9.94
N SER A 180 12.78 -12.01 -10.20
CA SER A 180 12.12 -12.14 -11.50
C SER A 180 11.06 -11.06 -11.67
N ILE A 181 10.75 -10.76 -12.94
CA ILE A 181 9.65 -9.88 -13.32
C ILE A 181 8.82 -10.60 -14.38
N LYS A 182 7.52 -10.75 -14.11
CA LYS A 182 6.51 -11.19 -15.07
C LYS A 182 5.70 -9.98 -15.50
N ARG A 183 5.39 -9.88 -16.79
CA ARG A 183 4.65 -8.75 -17.36
C ARG A 183 3.59 -9.27 -18.31
N SER A 184 2.41 -8.67 -18.23
CA SER A 184 1.38 -8.65 -19.26
C SER A 184 1.10 -7.18 -19.64
N ASP A 185 0.12 -6.98 -20.51
CA ASP A 185 -0.31 -5.63 -20.91
C ASP A 185 -0.92 -4.85 -19.73
N ASP A 186 -1.56 -5.55 -18.79
CA ASP A 186 -2.32 -4.98 -17.68
C ASP A 186 -1.70 -5.25 -16.30
N GLU A 187 -0.58 -5.96 -16.24
CA GLU A 187 -0.03 -6.42 -14.96
C GLU A 187 1.49 -6.53 -14.99
N VAL A 188 2.11 -6.15 -13.88
CA VAL A 188 3.52 -6.43 -13.58
C VAL A 188 3.59 -7.11 -12.23
N ILE A 189 4.23 -8.28 -12.18
CA ILE A 189 4.56 -8.99 -10.95
C ILE A 189 6.08 -9.01 -10.83
N ALA A 190 6.61 -8.32 -9.84
CA ALA A 190 8.03 -8.29 -9.50
C ALA A 190 8.28 -9.04 -8.19
N PHE A 191 9.19 -10.02 -8.22
CA PHE A 191 9.65 -10.72 -7.03
C PHE A 191 10.94 -10.09 -6.53
N PHE A 192 10.90 -9.55 -5.31
CA PHE A 192 12.06 -9.02 -4.61
C PHE A 192 12.54 -10.02 -3.56
N LYS A 193 13.84 -10.16 -3.39
CA LYS A 193 14.44 -11.08 -2.39
C LYS A 193 15.55 -10.40 -1.60
N ARG A 194 15.87 -11.00 -0.46
CA ARG A 194 17.01 -10.57 0.36
C ARG A 194 18.33 -10.98 -0.33
N PRO A 195 19.41 -10.20 -0.19
CA PRO A 195 20.70 -10.58 -0.74
C PRO A 195 21.17 -11.96 -0.26
N GLY A 196 21.73 -12.74 -1.18
CA GLY A 196 22.31 -14.05 -0.88
C GLY A 196 21.30 -15.17 -0.58
N THR A 197 19.99 -14.94 -0.75
CA THR A 197 19.01 -16.03 -0.68
C THR A 197 18.89 -16.75 -2.02
N GLU A 198 18.93 -18.08 -1.98
CA GLU A 198 18.68 -18.92 -3.16
C GLU A 198 17.30 -18.63 -3.76
N PRO A 199 17.16 -18.67 -5.09
CA PRO A 199 15.86 -18.55 -5.73
C PRO A 199 14.89 -19.61 -5.21
N LEU A 200 13.65 -19.23 -4.98
CA LEU A 200 12.60 -20.20 -4.65
C LEU A 200 12.08 -20.80 -5.96
N VAL A 201 12.38 -22.09 -6.17
CA VAL A 201 11.93 -22.92 -7.31
C VAL A 201 10.41 -23.02 -7.36
#